data_AF-A0A418V6T6-F1
#
_entry.id   AF-A0A418V6T6-F1
#
_cell.length_a   1.000
_cell.length_b   1.000
_cell.length_c   1.000
_cell.angle_alpha   90.00
_cell.angle_beta   90.00
_cell.angle_gamma   90.00
#
_symmetry.space_group_name_H-M   'P 1'
#
loop_
_entity.id
_entity.type
_entity.pdbx_description
1 polymer ?
#
loop_
_entity_poly.entity_id
_entity_poly.type
_entity_poly.pdbx_seq_one_letter_code
_entity_poly.pdbx_strand_id
1 'polypeptide(L)'
;MTQTAETQVLLPLTTPQEVDDFLKEYPLAAIFKAGTCHKTMQGFGVVETFLQKHDLPVGFIRVVDWRPASNHVAQLTGLTHHSPQFILFKDGQPQFEVNNWDITPEALTPVFEGHVPARTGTAQLNAQLNAQGETSGGLEPYRRLMQAYLDGQLSDWAFQDQYVTLFRDDASLRSQREFDLLSRLFGDPDAYHGGLHQLGAPQGRGDLQARVQELLQELG
;
A
#
# COMPACT_ATOMS: atom_id res chain seq x y z
N MET A 1 -7.30 -9.36 -27.08
CA MET A 1 -6.32 -8.31 -26.75
C MET A 1 -6.24 -8.27 -25.24
N THR A 2 -5.15 -8.82 -24.71
CA THR A 2 -4.96 -9.10 -23.29
C THR A 2 -4.79 -7.79 -22.54
N GLN A 3 -5.74 -7.46 -21.68
CA GLN A 3 -5.66 -6.33 -20.76
C GLN A 3 -4.77 -6.79 -19.60
N THR A 4 -3.49 -6.47 -19.64
CA THR A 4 -2.58 -6.72 -18.53
C THR A 4 -3.05 -5.84 -17.38
N ALA A 5 -3.58 -6.44 -16.32
CA ALA A 5 -3.84 -5.76 -15.07
C ALA A 5 -2.47 -5.34 -14.51
N GLU A 6 -2.09 -4.06 -14.68
CA GLU A 6 -0.82 -3.54 -14.21
C GLU A 6 -0.84 -3.54 -12.67
N THR A 7 -0.21 -4.57 -12.12
CA THR A 7 -0.09 -4.80 -10.68
C THR A 7 0.92 -3.81 -10.14
N GLN A 8 0.57 -3.11 -9.06
CA GLN A 8 1.48 -2.24 -8.33
C GLN A 8 2.80 -2.97 -8.03
N VAL A 9 3.90 -2.50 -8.60
CA VAL A 9 5.23 -3.08 -8.37
C VAL A 9 5.80 -2.46 -7.09
N LEU A 10 5.94 -3.27 -6.04
CA LEU A 10 6.61 -2.89 -4.79
C LEU A 10 7.71 -3.91 -4.50
N LEU A 11 8.98 -3.49 -4.62
CA LEU A 11 10.13 -4.40 -4.58
C LEU A 11 11.10 -4.04 -3.44
N PRO A 12 11.55 -5.02 -2.63
CA PRO A 12 12.63 -4.79 -1.69
C PRO A 12 13.95 -4.62 -2.45
N LEU A 13 14.69 -3.54 -2.17
CA LEU A 13 16.03 -3.32 -2.70
C LEU A 13 17.04 -3.48 -1.55
N THR A 14 17.70 -4.63 -1.53
CA THR A 14 18.57 -5.09 -0.43
C THR A 14 20.05 -4.87 -0.72
N THR A 15 20.44 -4.83 -2.00
CA THR A 15 21.81 -4.62 -2.46
C THR A 15 21.95 -3.41 -3.40
N PRO A 16 23.16 -2.85 -3.57
CA PRO A 16 23.42 -1.80 -4.57
C PRO A 16 23.05 -2.21 -6.00
N GLN A 17 23.34 -3.46 -6.37
CA GLN A 17 23.04 -3.97 -7.72
C GLN A 17 21.53 -3.98 -7.99
N GLU A 18 20.71 -4.37 -7.02
CA GLU A 18 19.25 -4.35 -7.15
C GLU A 18 18.71 -2.93 -7.35
N VAL A 19 19.35 -1.91 -6.76
CA VAL A 19 19.00 -0.50 -7.00
C VAL A 19 19.27 -0.12 -8.45
N ASP A 20 20.46 -0.46 -8.97
CA ASP A 20 20.84 -0.15 -10.35
C ASP A 20 19.93 -0.87 -11.36
N ASP A 21 19.66 -2.15 -11.12
CA ASP A 21 18.79 -2.96 -11.97
C ASP A 21 17.35 -2.44 -11.95
N PHE A 22 16.82 -2.10 -10.78
CA PHE A 22 15.49 -1.51 -10.63
C PHE A 22 15.34 -0.19 -11.39
N LEU A 23 16.29 0.74 -11.22
CA LEU A 23 16.24 2.05 -11.90
C LEU A 23 16.45 1.93 -13.42
N LYS A 24 17.10 0.86 -13.88
CA LYS A 24 17.28 0.57 -15.30
C LYS A 24 16.04 -0.10 -15.90
N GLU A 25 15.40 -1.00 -15.16
CA GLU A 25 14.19 -1.71 -15.57
C GLU A 25 12.96 -0.78 -15.61
N TYR A 26 12.88 0.17 -14.67
CA TYR A 26 11.77 1.11 -14.55
C TYR A 26 12.24 2.55 -14.78
N PRO A 27 12.14 3.08 -16.02
CA PRO A 27 12.54 4.45 -16.33
C PRO A 27 11.79 5.51 -15.53
N LEU A 28 10.57 5.24 -15.08
CA LEU A 28 9.84 6.06 -14.13
C LEU A 28 9.56 5.21 -12.89
N ALA A 29 10.20 5.55 -11.78
CA ALA A 29 10.09 4.78 -10.54
C ALA A 29 10.36 5.67 -9.33
N ALA A 30 10.00 5.19 -8.14
CA ALA A 30 10.42 5.82 -6.90
C ALA A 30 11.19 4.85 -6.01
N ILE A 31 12.07 5.40 -5.17
CA ILE A 31 12.70 4.67 -4.07
C ILE A 31 12.24 5.27 -2.75
N PHE A 32 11.69 4.42 -1.87
CA PHE A 32 11.31 4.78 -0.51
C PHE A 32 12.30 4.16 0.49
N LYS A 33 13.11 4.99 1.14
CA LYS A 33 13.99 4.59 2.22
C LYS A 33 13.22 4.64 3.54
N ALA A 34 12.99 3.47 4.12
CA ALA A 34 12.20 3.26 5.31
C ALA A 34 13.08 3.05 6.56
N GLY A 35 12.81 3.81 7.62
CA GLY A 35 13.38 3.60 8.94
C GLY A 35 12.47 2.81 9.85
N THR A 36 12.84 2.76 11.13
CA THR A 36 12.10 2.02 12.17
C THR A 36 11.25 2.94 13.06
N CYS A 37 11.17 4.24 12.75
CA CYS A 37 10.43 5.22 13.54
C CYS A 37 9.02 5.49 12.99
N HIS A 38 8.12 5.98 13.86
CA HIS A 38 6.71 6.28 13.51
C HIS A 38 6.54 7.22 12.30
N LYS A 39 7.50 8.14 12.07
CA LYS A 39 7.51 9.02 10.89
C LYS A 39 7.52 8.23 9.58
N THR A 40 8.22 7.09 9.57
CA THR A 40 8.29 6.22 8.38
C THR A 40 6.93 5.64 8.04
N MET A 41 6.18 5.23 9.05
CA MET A 41 4.84 4.67 8.86
C MET A 41 3.86 5.73 8.34
N GLN A 42 3.92 6.94 8.88
CA GLN A 42 3.09 8.05 8.40
C GLN A 42 3.45 8.45 6.95
N GLY A 43 4.73 8.65 6.67
CA GLY A 43 5.17 9.04 5.32
C GLY A 43 4.84 7.98 4.26
N PHE A 44 5.00 6.70 4.59
CA PHE A 44 4.62 5.63 3.67
C PHE A 44 3.10 5.58 3.45
N GLY A 45 2.29 5.74 4.51
CA GLY A 45 0.83 5.78 4.37
C GLY A 45 0.36 6.90 3.44
N VAL A 46 1.01 8.08 3.48
CA VAL A 46 0.74 9.15 2.51
C VAL A 46 1.07 8.70 1.09
N VAL A 47 2.27 8.16 0.83
CA VAL A 47 2.68 7.66 -0.49
C VAL A 47 1.71 6.61 -1.03
N GLU A 48 1.27 5.68 -0.17
CA GLU A 48 0.34 4.60 -0.53
C GLU A 48 -0.99 5.12 -1.08
N THR A 49 -1.54 6.20 -0.51
CA THR A 49 -2.77 6.83 -1.05
C THR A 49 -2.64 7.29 -2.51
N PHE A 50 -1.43 7.65 -2.93
CA PHE A 50 -1.16 8.00 -4.32
C PHE A 50 -0.99 6.76 -5.20
N LEU A 51 -0.32 5.72 -4.72
CA LEU A 51 -0.13 4.44 -5.44
C LEU A 51 -1.45 3.66 -5.67
N GLN A 52 -2.52 3.98 -4.94
CA GLN A 52 -3.86 3.47 -5.23
C GLN A 52 -4.44 4.05 -6.53
N LYS A 53 -4.09 5.30 -6.84
CA LYS A 53 -4.65 6.09 -7.96
C LYS A 53 -3.69 6.25 -9.13
N HIS A 54 -2.40 6.07 -8.89
CA HIS A 54 -1.33 6.24 -9.87
C HIS A 54 -0.51 4.97 -10.01
N ASP A 55 0.03 4.74 -11.19
CA ASP A 55 0.92 3.62 -11.45
C ASP A 55 2.38 4.07 -11.40
N LEU A 56 3.11 3.56 -10.39
CA LEU A 56 4.51 3.90 -10.16
C LEU A 56 5.21 2.73 -9.48
N PRO A 57 6.18 2.06 -10.13
CA PRO A 57 7.04 1.11 -9.48
C PRO A 57 7.77 1.75 -8.28
N VAL A 58 7.71 1.10 -7.12
CA VAL A 58 8.38 1.56 -5.90
C VAL A 58 9.35 0.52 -5.40
N GLY A 59 10.64 0.88 -5.35
CA GLY A 59 11.65 0.15 -4.63
C GLY A 59 11.68 0.61 -3.18
N PHE A 60 11.65 -0.28 -2.19
CA PHE A 60 11.79 0.11 -0.79
C PHE A 60 13.07 -0.43 -0.17
N ILE A 61 13.68 0.38 0.70
CA ILE A 61 14.92 0.04 1.40
C ILE A 61 14.71 0.18 2.90
N ARG A 62 14.80 -0.92 3.65
CA ARG A 62 14.88 -0.86 5.11
C ARG A 62 16.29 -0.41 5.52
N VAL A 63 16.44 0.86 5.87
CA VAL A 63 17.77 1.49 6.01
C VAL A 63 18.62 0.90 7.13
N VAL A 64 17.99 0.30 8.14
CA VAL A 64 18.70 -0.37 9.25
C VAL A 64 19.31 -1.69 8.78
N ASP A 65 18.59 -2.44 7.95
CA ASP A 65 18.95 -3.79 7.52
C ASP A 65 19.80 -3.77 6.24
N TRP A 66 19.56 -2.81 5.34
CA TRP A 66 20.12 -2.77 3.98
C TRP A 66 20.90 -1.47 3.73
N ARG A 67 21.77 -1.14 4.67
CA ARG A 67 22.64 0.06 4.60
C ARG A 67 23.43 0.18 3.29
N PRO A 68 24.00 -0.89 2.71
CA PRO A 68 24.72 -0.79 1.44
C PRO A 68 23.84 -0.25 0.30
N ALA A 69 22.61 -0.76 0.14
CA ALA A 69 21.66 -0.26 -0.85
C ALA A 69 21.28 1.21 -0.59
N SER A 70 21.00 1.56 0.67
CA SER A 70 20.64 2.92 1.05
C SER A 70 21.76 3.94 0.76
N ASN A 71 23.00 3.57 1.08
CA ASN A 71 24.19 4.38 0.84
C ASN A 71 24.46 4.52 -0.66
N HIS A 72 24.25 3.46 -1.44
CA HIS A 72 24.39 3.50 -2.90
C HIS A 72 23.44 4.53 -3.52
N VAL A 73 22.16 4.55 -3.12
CA VAL A 73 21.22 5.58 -3.58
C VAL A 73 21.71 6.99 -3.25
N ALA A 74 22.25 7.22 -2.04
CA ALA A 74 22.82 8.53 -1.68
C ALA A 74 24.03 8.91 -2.54
N GLN A 75 24.89 7.96 -2.89
CA GLN A 75 26.04 8.18 -3.77
C GLN A 75 25.62 8.47 -5.21
N LEU A 76 24.68 7.69 -5.76
CA LEU A 76 24.14 7.86 -7.10
C LEU A 76 23.48 9.22 -7.31
N THR A 77 22.71 9.66 -6.31
CA THR A 77 21.90 10.88 -6.40
C THR A 77 22.62 12.13 -5.91
N GLY A 78 23.67 11.97 -5.09
CA GLY A 78 24.27 13.07 -4.33
C GLY A 78 23.38 13.61 -3.20
N LEU A 79 22.21 13.01 -2.95
CA LEU A 79 21.28 13.45 -1.90
C LEU A 79 21.70 12.92 -0.53
N THR A 80 21.56 13.77 0.49
CA THR A 80 21.82 13.37 1.88
C THR A 80 20.88 12.24 2.28
N HIS A 81 21.41 11.25 3.00
CA HIS A 81 20.59 10.17 3.52
C HIS A 81 19.61 10.68 4.58
N HIS A 82 18.32 10.43 4.34
CA HIS A 82 17.24 10.65 5.30
C HIS A 82 16.35 9.41 5.44
N SER A 83 15.56 9.38 6.51
CA SER A 83 14.64 8.28 6.79
C SER A 83 13.45 8.76 7.66
N PRO A 84 12.20 8.66 7.17
CA PRO A 84 11.83 8.22 5.83
C PRO A 84 12.32 9.19 4.76
N GLN A 85 12.52 8.69 3.54
CA GLN A 85 12.87 9.50 2.36
C GLN A 85 12.24 8.87 1.13
N PHE A 86 11.48 9.66 0.37
CA PHE A 86 10.90 9.30 -0.92
C PHE A 86 11.66 10.06 -2.01
N ILE A 87 12.09 9.35 -3.04
CA ILE A 87 12.79 9.93 -4.18
C ILE A 87 12.11 9.44 -5.45
N LEU A 88 11.64 10.35 -6.31
CA LEU A 88 11.15 10.03 -7.65
C LEU A 88 12.30 10.08 -8.64
N PHE A 89 12.39 9.07 -9.49
CA PHE A 89 13.38 8.95 -10.55
C PHE A 89 12.72 9.00 -11.92
N LYS A 90 13.45 9.59 -12.87
CA LYS A 90 13.17 9.51 -14.30
C LYS A 90 14.46 9.25 -15.04
N ASP A 91 14.49 8.17 -15.83
CA ASP A 91 15.66 7.69 -16.58
C ASP A 91 16.91 7.56 -15.68
N GLY A 92 16.71 7.01 -14.47
CA GLY A 92 17.76 6.85 -13.46
C GLY A 92 18.21 8.14 -12.75
N GLN A 93 17.66 9.30 -13.10
CA GLN A 93 18.00 10.59 -12.50
C GLN A 93 16.97 11.02 -11.45
N PRO A 94 17.38 11.51 -10.26
CA PRO A 94 16.45 12.00 -9.25
C PRO A 94 15.74 13.27 -9.74
N GLN A 95 14.41 13.25 -9.75
CA GLN A 95 13.58 14.39 -10.17
C GLN A 95 12.96 15.12 -8.99
N PHE A 96 12.68 14.41 -7.90
CA PHE A 96 12.04 14.95 -6.72
C PHE A 96 12.48 14.18 -5.48
N GLU A 97 12.65 14.87 -4.36
CA GLU A 97 12.96 14.30 -3.06
C GLU A 97 12.06 14.93 -2.01
N VAL A 98 11.53 14.09 -1.12
CA VAL A 98 10.88 14.53 0.11
C VAL A 98 11.20 13.56 1.24
N ASN A 99 11.30 14.04 2.48
CA ASN A 99 11.74 13.21 3.60
C ASN A 99 11.08 13.60 4.92
N ASN A 100 11.26 12.77 5.94
CA ASN A 100 10.77 13.00 7.30
C ASN A 100 9.28 13.41 7.38
N TRP A 101 9.00 14.61 7.86
CA TRP A 101 7.66 15.16 8.05
C TRP A 101 7.12 15.85 6.81
N ASP A 102 7.97 16.10 5.81
CA ASP A 102 7.58 16.80 4.59
C ASP A 102 6.87 15.85 3.62
N ILE A 103 6.86 14.54 3.90
CA ILE A 103 6.10 13.54 3.14
C ILE A 103 4.61 13.71 3.44
N THR A 104 3.98 14.71 2.82
CA THR A 104 2.58 15.06 3.00
C THR A 104 1.81 15.01 1.68
N PRO A 105 0.46 14.92 1.71
CA PRO A 105 -0.36 14.97 0.51
C PRO A 105 -0.10 16.23 -0.33
N GLU A 106 0.09 17.38 0.32
CA GLU A 106 0.31 18.66 -0.34
C GLU A 106 1.63 18.68 -1.12
N ALA A 107 2.67 18.03 -0.58
CA ALA A 107 3.96 17.91 -1.25
C ALA A 107 3.92 16.93 -2.43
N LEU A 108 3.20 15.81 -2.28
CA LEU A 108 3.17 14.73 -3.29
C LEU A 108 2.16 14.96 -4.41
N THR A 109 1.02 15.63 -4.15
CA THR A 109 -0.04 15.87 -5.15
C THR A 109 0.48 16.44 -6.46
N PRO A 110 1.18 17.60 -6.49
CA PRO A 110 1.63 18.18 -7.76
C PRO A 110 2.66 17.29 -8.48
N VAL A 111 3.43 16.50 -7.74
CA VAL A 111 4.41 15.58 -8.30
C VAL A 111 3.71 14.42 -8.99
N PHE A 112 2.77 13.76 -8.32
CA PHE A 112 2.03 12.63 -8.86
C PHE A 112 1.13 13.03 -10.03
N GLU A 113 0.36 14.12 -9.91
CA GLU A 113 -0.49 14.61 -10.99
C GLU A 113 0.31 15.07 -12.23
N GLY A 114 1.51 15.64 -12.02
CA GLY A 114 2.34 16.15 -13.10
C GLY A 114 3.22 15.10 -13.79
N HIS A 115 3.62 14.05 -13.09
CA HIS A 115 4.69 13.15 -13.56
C HIS A 115 4.32 11.67 -13.56
N VAL A 116 3.28 11.25 -12.83
CA VAL A 116 2.96 9.83 -12.62
C VAL A 116 1.61 9.49 -13.26
N PRO A 117 1.55 8.51 -14.17
CA PRO A 117 0.31 8.17 -14.86
C PRO A 117 -0.76 7.69 -13.86
N ALA A 118 -2.01 8.09 -14.08
CA ALA A 118 -3.14 7.57 -13.31
C ALA A 118 -3.40 6.10 -13.68
N ARG A 119 -3.76 5.28 -12.69
CA ARG A 119 -4.13 3.88 -12.89
C ARG A 119 -5.43 3.82 -13.70
N THR A 120 -5.37 3.16 -14.85
CA THR A 120 -6.56 2.96 -15.70
C THR A 120 -7.29 1.70 -15.22
N GLY A 121 -8.36 1.85 -14.42
CA GLY A 121 -9.23 0.72 -14.02
C GLY A 121 -9.82 0.79 -12.61
N THR A 122 -9.16 1.44 -11.65
CA THR A 122 -9.68 1.60 -10.27
C THR A 122 -10.89 2.54 -10.18
N ALA A 123 -10.96 3.54 -11.06
CA ALA A 123 -12.09 4.47 -11.14
C ALA A 123 -13.40 3.77 -11.57
N GLN A 124 -13.32 2.73 -12.40
CA GLN A 124 -14.52 2.02 -12.90
C GLN A 124 -15.06 1.04 -11.86
N LEU A 125 -14.20 0.35 -11.10
CA LEU A 125 -14.64 -0.60 -10.06
C LEU A 125 -15.23 0.12 -8.83
N ASN A 126 -14.61 1.20 -8.38
CA ASN A 126 -15.13 2.02 -7.27
C ASN A 126 -16.43 2.75 -7.66
N ALA A 127 -16.57 3.19 -8.91
CA ALA A 127 -17.83 3.77 -9.39
C ALA A 127 -18.95 2.72 -9.49
N GLN A 128 -18.63 1.46 -9.82
CA GLN A 128 -19.62 0.39 -9.89
C GLN A 128 -20.07 -0.11 -8.51
N LEU A 129 -19.16 -0.09 -7.52
CA LEU A 129 -19.47 -0.41 -6.11
C LEU A 129 -20.30 0.69 -5.42
N ASN A 130 -20.07 1.96 -5.76
CA ASN A 130 -20.83 3.09 -5.21
C ASN A 130 -22.18 3.34 -5.92
N ALA A 131 -22.40 2.78 -7.11
CA ALA A 131 -23.62 2.98 -7.90
C ALA A 131 -24.77 2.01 -7.54
N GLN A 132 -24.52 1.02 -6.68
CA GLN A 132 -25.56 0.10 -6.17
C GLN A 132 -25.54 0.09 -4.65
N GLY A 133 -26.20 1.06 -4.02
CA GLY A 133 -26.19 1.16 -2.56
C GLY A 133 -27.21 2.10 -1.93
N GLU A 134 -28.41 2.23 -2.52
CA GLU A 134 -29.56 2.63 -1.70
C GLU A 134 -30.00 1.42 -0.86
N THR A 135 -29.87 1.57 0.45
CA THR A 135 -30.63 0.87 1.51
C THR A 135 -30.69 -0.66 1.48
N SER A 136 -29.62 -1.33 1.95
CA SER A 136 -29.67 -2.52 2.86
C SER A 136 -28.27 -3.07 3.16
N GLY A 137 -27.91 -3.15 4.46
CA GLY A 137 -26.92 -4.09 4.98
C GLY A 137 -25.48 -3.58 5.12
N GLY A 138 -25.15 -2.99 6.28
CA GLY A 138 -23.80 -2.50 6.59
C GLY A 138 -22.69 -3.54 6.42
N LEU A 139 -22.95 -4.85 6.49
CA LEU A 139 -21.92 -5.90 6.38
C LEU A 139 -21.73 -6.46 4.96
N GLU A 140 -22.60 -6.13 4.02
CA GLU A 140 -22.53 -6.70 2.65
C GLU A 140 -21.24 -6.37 1.90
N PRO A 141 -20.67 -5.14 1.99
CA PRO A 141 -19.39 -4.83 1.36
C PRO A 141 -18.24 -5.74 1.84
N TYR A 142 -18.22 -6.07 3.14
CA TYR A 142 -17.22 -6.98 3.72
C TYR A 142 -17.42 -8.42 3.25
N ARG A 143 -18.67 -8.90 3.25
CA ARG A 143 -19.02 -10.25 2.79
C ARG A 143 -18.59 -10.47 1.34
N ARG A 144 -18.87 -9.51 0.47
CA ARG A 144 -18.46 -9.56 -0.95
C ARG A 144 -16.94 -9.57 -1.10
N LEU A 145 -16.23 -8.75 -0.33
CA LEU A 145 -14.77 -8.68 -0.38
C LEU A 145 -14.11 -9.99 0.09
N MET A 146 -14.61 -10.58 1.17
CA MET A 146 -14.14 -11.87 1.66
C MET A 146 -14.40 -13.01 0.66
N GLN A 147 -15.57 -13.02 0.01
CA GLN A 147 -15.87 -13.98 -1.05
C GLN A 147 -14.93 -13.86 -2.24
N ALA A 148 -14.66 -12.64 -2.73
CA ALA A 148 -13.72 -12.42 -3.83
C ALA A 148 -12.30 -12.93 -3.50
N TYR A 149 -11.86 -12.79 -2.25
CA TYR A 149 -10.60 -13.35 -1.79
C TYR A 149 -10.61 -14.89 -1.74
N LEU A 150 -11.66 -15.50 -1.17
CA LEU A 150 -11.80 -16.96 -1.12
C LEU A 150 -11.92 -17.59 -2.52
N ASP A 151 -12.51 -16.88 -3.47
CA ASP A 151 -12.61 -17.28 -4.88
C ASP A 151 -11.28 -17.08 -5.65
N GLY A 152 -10.23 -16.57 -5.00
CA GLY A 152 -8.91 -16.35 -5.59
C GLY A 152 -8.83 -15.14 -6.54
N GLN A 153 -9.83 -14.25 -6.50
CA GLN A 153 -9.85 -13.02 -7.32
C GLN A 153 -8.96 -11.92 -6.73
N LEU A 154 -8.59 -12.04 -5.46
CA LEU A 154 -7.72 -11.12 -4.74
C LEU A 154 -6.53 -11.88 -4.15
N SER A 155 -5.35 -11.27 -4.18
CA SER A 155 -4.21 -11.73 -3.39
C SER A 155 -4.41 -11.38 -1.91
N ASP A 156 -3.70 -12.06 -1.01
CA ASP A 156 -3.70 -11.77 0.44
C ASP A 156 -3.52 -10.27 0.74
N TRP A 157 -2.59 -9.64 0.02
CA TRP A 157 -2.29 -8.23 0.18
C TRP A 157 -3.42 -7.34 -0.35
N ALA A 158 -3.95 -7.63 -1.54
CA ALA A 158 -5.05 -6.85 -2.12
C ALA A 158 -6.32 -6.96 -1.28
N PHE A 159 -6.59 -8.13 -0.71
CA PHE A 159 -7.69 -8.34 0.22
C PHE A 159 -7.48 -7.54 1.50
N GLN A 160 -6.31 -7.62 2.12
CA GLN A 160 -6.00 -6.89 3.36
C GLN A 160 -6.13 -5.36 3.17
N ASP A 161 -5.55 -4.79 2.11
CA ASP A 161 -5.61 -3.35 1.81
C ASP A 161 -7.06 -2.88 1.62
N GLN A 162 -7.83 -3.58 0.80
CA GLN A 162 -9.23 -3.24 0.53
C GLN A 162 -10.10 -3.40 1.78
N TYR A 163 -9.84 -4.42 2.60
CA TYR A 163 -10.62 -4.68 3.82
C TYR A 163 -10.37 -3.60 4.87
N VAL A 164 -9.11 -3.24 5.10
CA VAL A 164 -8.74 -2.20 6.07
C VAL A 164 -9.23 -0.83 5.61
N THR A 165 -9.10 -0.51 4.32
CA THR A 165 -9.62 0.74 3.74
C THR A 165 -11.14 0.82 3.89
N LEU A 166 -11.85 -0.25 3.52
CA LEU A 166 -13.29 -0.34 3.72
C LEU A 166 -13.66 -0.16 5.19
N PHE A 167 -12.91 -0.79 6.11
CA PHE A 167 -13.20 -0.71 7.55
C PHE A 167 -12.96 0.66 8.16
N ARG A 168 -11.96 1.40 7.67
CA ARG A 168 -11.66 2.76 8.11
C ARG A 168 -12.66 3.78 7.55
N ASP A 169 -12.99 3.66 6.28
CA ASP A 169 -13.82 4.65 5.56
C ASP A 169 -15.32 4.41 5.83
N ASP A 170 -15.66 3.30 6.48
CA ASP A 170 -17.00 2.92 6.88
C ASP A 170 -17.50 3.71 8.10
N ALA A 171 -18.14 4.84 7.81
CA ALA A 171 -18.74 5.73 8.80
C ALA A 171 -20.11 5.25 9.35
N SER A 172 -20.44 3.96 9.26
CA SER A 172 -21.72 3.46 9.76
C SER A 172 -21.74 3.28 11.28
N LEU A 173 -22.89 3.58 11.91
CA LEU A 173 -23.12 3.28 13.31
C LEU A 173 -23.31 1.76 13.47
N ARG A 174 -22.29 1.06 13.98
CA ARG A 174 -22.30 -0.40 14.20
C ARG A 174 -22.35 -0.76 15.68
N SER A 175 -22.81 -1.97 15.97
CA SER A 175 -22.72 -2.52 17.32
C SER A 175 -21.27 -2.86 17.68
N GLN A 176 -20.91 -2.81 18.96
CA GLN A 176 -19.57 -3.22 19.44
C GLN A 176 -19.22 -4.65 18.99
N ARG A 177 -20.22 -5.55 18.96
CA ARG A 177 -20.04 -6.93 18.49
C ARG A 177 -19.58 -7.00 17.03
N GLU A 178 -20.17 -6.20 16.14
CA GLU A 178 -19.79 -6.18 14.72
C GLU A 178 -18.40 -5.55 14.52
N PHE A 179 -18.10 -4.49 15.27
CA PHE A 179 -16.77 -3.89 15.27
C PHE A 179 -15.71 -4.90 15.73
N ASP A 180 -15.95 -5.61 16.83
CA ASP A 180 -15.06 -6.63 17.35
C ASP A 180 -14.86 -7.78 16.36
N LEU A 181 -15.93 -8.22 15.69
CA LEU A 181 -15.88 -9.26 14.66
C LEU A 181 -15.01 -8.84 13.48
N LEU A 182 -15.26 -7.66 12.91
CA LEU A 182 -14.52 -7.15 11.75
C LEU A 182 -13.05 -6.88 12.10
N SER A 183 -12.77 -6.45 13.33
CA SER A 183 -11.42 -6.24 13.86
C SER A 183 -10.64 -7.54 14.10
N ARG A 184 -11.20 -8.74 13.96
CA ARG A 184 -10.46 -9.99 14.21
C ARG A 184 -9.46 -10.36 13.11
N LEU A 185 -9.76 -10.00 11.86
CA LEU A 185 -8.87 -10.34 10.75
C LEU A 185 -7.60 -9.53 10.80
N PHE A 186 -7.74 -8.22 10.99
CA PHE A 186 -6.66 -7.27 10.85
C PHE A 186 -6.62 -6.27 12.00
N GLY A 187 -7.24 -6.49 13.15
CA GLY A 187 -7.22 -5.54 14.26
C GLY A 187 -8.09 -4.29 14.04
N ASP A 188 -8.02 -3.38 15.00
CA ASP A 188 -8.69 -2.08 14.96
C ASP A 188 -7.99 -1.16 13.94
N PRO A 189 -8.69 -0.65 12.90
CA PRO A 189 -8.14 0.17 11.81
C PRO A 189 -7.62 1.52 12.34
N ASP A 190 -8.22 2.05 13.41
CA ASP A 190 -7.81 3.31 14.04
C ASP A 190 -6.62 3.12 15.00
N ALA A 191 -6.45 1.91 15.56
CA ALA A 191 -5.21 1.51 16.22
C ALA A 191 -4.10 1.12 15.22
N TYR A 192 -4.44 0.95 13.94
CA TYR A 192 -3.57 0.50 12.86
C TYR A 192 -2.80 1.64 12.17
N HIS A 193 -1.86 2.24 12.90
CA HIS A 193 -0.82 3.05 12.27
C HIS A 193 0.38 2.18 11.86
N GLY A 194 0.27 1.35 10.81
CA GLY A 194 1.40 0.46 10.50
C GLY A 194 1.33 -0.41 9.25
N GLY A 195 1.32 0.19 8.05
CA GLY A 195 1.50 -0.50 6.76
C GLY A 195 2.87 -1.15 6.52
N LEU A 196 3.72 -1.33 7.55
CA LEU A 196 5.06 -1.93 7.40
C LEU A 196 5.40 -3.03 8.43
N HIS A 197 4.60 -3.23 9.49
CA HIS A 197 4.90 -4.26 10.50
C HIS A 197 4.31 -5.65 10.18
N GLN A 198 3.71 -5.85 9.00
CA GLN A 198 3.21 -7.16 8.55
C GLN A 198 3.85 -7.71 7.26
N LEU A 199 4.80 -7.01 6.66
CA LEU A 199 5.63 -7.58 5.59
C LEU A 199 6.65 -8.63 6.11
N GLY A 200 6.55 -9.03 7.39
CA GLY A 200 7.55 -9.87 8.06
C GLY A 200 7.05 -11.03 8.91
N ALA A 201 5.75 -11.38 8.92
CA ALA A 201 5.32 -12.64 9.57
C ALA A 201 3.96 -13.18 9.10
N PRO A 202 3.84 -13.72 7.86
CA PRO A 202 2.71 -14.60 7.52
C PRO A 202 2.68 -15.86 8.40
N GLN A 203 3.79 -16.22 9.04
CA GLN A 203 3.97 -17.51 9.72
C GLN A 203 3.43 -17.55 11.17
N GLY A 204 3.01 -16.41 11.73
CA GLY A 204 2.59 -16.32 13.14
C GLY A 204 1.09 -16.32 13.41
N ARG A 205 0.24 -16.22 12.37
CA ARG A 205 -1.23 -16.01 12.54
C ARG A 205 -2.11 -17.10 11.91
N GLY A 206 -1.53 -18.21 11.48
CA GLY A 206 -2.26 -19.28 10.80
C GLY A 206 -2.67 -18.90 9.37
N ASP A 207 -3.46 -19.75 8.73
CA ASP A 207 -3.93 -19.58 7.36
C ASP A 207 -4.97 -18.44 7.26
N LEU A 208 -4.66 -17.41 6.45
CA LEU A 208 -5.53 -16.26 6.24
C LEU A 208 -6.85 -16.68 5.58
N GLN A 209 -6.83 -17.64 4.65
CA GLN A 209 -8.06 -18.14 4.01
C GLN A 209 -8.99 -18.79 5.01
N ALA A 210 -8.46 -19.63 5.91
CA ALA A 210 -9.25 -20.27 6.96
C ALA A 210 -9.91 -19.25 7.90
N ARG A 211 -9.17 -18.20 8.29
CA ARG A 211 -9.69 -17.12 9.16
C ARG A 211 -10.74 -16.26 8.48
N VAL A 212 -10.58 -15.97 7.18
CA VAL A 212 -11.59 -15.27 6.40
C VAL A 212 -12.85 -16.11 6.25
N GLN A 213 -12.70 -17.42 6.04
CA GLN A 213 -13.82 -18.34 5.96
C GLN A 213 -14.60 -18.44 7.28
N GLU A 214 -13.89 -18.49 8.42
CA GLU A 214 -14.48 -18.48 9.77
C GLU A 214 -15.26 -17.18 10.03
N LEU A 215 -14.65 -16.01 9.74
CA LEU A 215 -15.33 -14.74 9.91
C LEU A 215 -16.57 -14.63 9.00
N LEU A 216 -16.47 -15.08 7.74
CA LEU A 216 -17.60 -15.05 6.81
C LEU A 216 -18.79 -15.89 7.32
N GLN A 217 -18.53 -17.03 7.98
CA GLN A 217 -19.58 -17.85 8.60
C GLN A 217 -20.21 -17.17 9.83
N GLU A 218 -19.42 -16.45 10.63
CA GLU A 218 -19.92 -15.72 11.80
C GLU A 218 -20.74 -14.47 11.43
N LEU A 219 -20.50 -13.88 10.25
CA LEU A 219 -21.16 -12.66 9.79
C LEU A 219 -22.56 -12.87 9.18
N GLY A 220 -22.91 -14.11 8.80
CA GLY A 220 -24.25 -14.48 8.30
C GLY A 220 -24.52 -14.10 6.85
#